data_AF-A0A4Y2RHX9-F1
#
_entry.id   AF-A0A4Y2RHX9-F1
#
_cell.length_a   1.000
_cell.length_b   1.000
_cell.length_c   1.000
_cell.angle_alpha   90.00
_cell.angle_beta   90.00
_cell.angle_gamma   90.00
#
_symmetry.space_group_name_H-M   'P 1'
#
loop_
_entity.id
_entity.type
_entity.pdbx_description
1 polymer ?
#
loop_
_entity_poly.entity_id
_entity_poly.type
_entity_poly.pdbx_seq_one_letter_code
_entity_poly.pdbx_strand_id
1 'polypeptide(L)'
;MESNIIYNSEDEEDLYKLFVASHESQLKSIGLTQNKWKTLFKKLNNSIFDAGDDFMYSQEEDSDDQEILSCTNLHVYTKSSMEPEDEEHVYLIDHAWTYTVDGAKRYNNSYVLQNANQAGSFTRCWFIMDEFGSRIHRSEEPTFSIVPFFFCGDKMMYSLLFPAVSVSAGEEVTCGYPRLKNASSEEMKMALKYPWEPRDLSDIDFSQSEPDLDYFM
;
A
#
# COMPACT_ATOMS: atom_id res chain seq x y z
N MET A 1 -31.48 15.69 0.39
CA MET A 1 -30.88 16.92 0.94
C MET A 1 -29.84 16.46 1.94
N GLU A 2 -28.62 16.27 1.47
CA GLU A 2 -27.50 15.91 2.33
C GLU A 2 -27.20 17.09 3.24
N SER A 3 -27.31 16.85 4.54
CA SER A 3 -26.95 17.81 5.57
C SER A 3 -25.43 17.98 5.55
N ASN A 4 -24.95 19.03 4.91
CA ASN A 4 -23.60 19.55 5.14
C ASN A 4 -23.52 20.01 6.60
N ILE A 5 -23.06 19.12 7.47
CA ILE A 5 -22.69 19.45 8.85
C ILE A 5 -21.44 20.32 8.73
N ILE A 6 -21.61 21.63 8.90
CA ILE A 6 -20.50 22.56 9.03
C ILE A 6 -19.93 22.32 10.43
N TYR A 7 -18.83 21.57 10.53
CA TYR A 7 -18.07 21.43 11.78
C TYR A 7 -17.45 22.78 12.14
N ASN A 8 -17.55 23.22 13.40
CA ASN A 8 -16.82 24.40 13.84
C ASN A 8 -15.31 24.07 13.89
N SER A 9 -14.45 25.08 13.75
CA SER A 9 -13.00 24.88 13.78
C SER A 9 -12.48 24.28 15.10
N GLU A 10 -13.21 24.48 16.20
CA GLU A 10 -12.91 23.82 17.49
C GLU A 10 -13.25 22.32 17.48
N ASP A 11 -14.32 21.92 16.77
CA ASP A 11 -14.72 20.51 16.65
C ASP A 11 -13.71 19.72 15.79
N GLU A 12 -13.18 20.33 14.72
CA GLU A 12 -12.19 19.69 13.85
C GLU A 12 -10.87 19.40 14.58
N GLU A 13 -10.43 20.31 15.45
CA GLU A 13 -9.18 20.12 16.21
C GLU A 13 -9.33 19.02 17.27
N ASP A 14 -10.51 18.89 17.90
CA ASP A 14 -10.78 17.81 18.85
C ASP A 14 -10.94 16.46 18.15
N LEU A 15 -11.56 16.41 16.96
CA LEU A 15 -11.60 15.22 16.13
C LEU A 15 -10.19 14.79 15.69
N TYR A 16 -9.33 15.75 15.34
CA TYR A 16 -7.94 15.46 15.01
C TYR A 16 -7.16 14.86 16.19
N LYS A 17 -7.35 15.40 17.42
CA LYS A 17 -6.73 14.81 18.62
C LYS A 17 -7.19 13.36 18.84
N LEU A 18 -8.48 13.07 18.65
CA LEU A 18 -9.02 11.72 18.75
C LEU A 18 -8.45 10.80 17.66
N PHE A 19 -8.31 11.31 16.44
CA PHE A 19 -7.66 10.59 15.33
C PHE A 19 -6.23 10.18 15.70
N VAL A 20 -5.42 11.14 16.17
CA VAL A 20 -4.04 10.88 16.59
C VAL A 20 -4.01 9.88 17.74
N ALA A 21 -4.83 10.06 18.78
CA ALA A 21 -4.88 9.14 19.92
C ALA A 21 -5.23 7.70 19.51
N SER A 22 -6.06 7.53 18.49
CA SER A 22 -6.50 6.21 18.02
C SER A 22 -5.55 5.56 17.01
N HIS A 23 -4.82 6.36 16.22
CA HIS A 23 -4.05 5.85 15.08
C HIS A 23 -2.53 6.10 15.19
N GLU A 24 -2.03 6.78 16.22
CA GLU A 24 -0.60 7.12 16.35
C GLU A 24 0.33 5.90 16.18
N SER A 25 0.00 4.77 16.81
CA SER A 25 0.77 3.54 16.69
C SER A 25 0.77 3.01 15.24
N GLN A 26 -0.38 3.07 14.57
CA GLN A 26 -0.54 2.68 13.18
C GLN A 26 0.29 3.58 12.27
N LEU A 27 0.16 4.91 12.39
CA LEU A 27 0.86 5.93 11.61
C LEU A 27 2.39 5.78 11.73
N LYS A 28 2.88 5.56 12.95
CA LYS A 28 4.31 5.28 13.20
C LYS A 28 4.75 3.96 12.58
N SER A 29 3.93 2.91 12.68
CA SER A 29 4.28 1.58 12.17
C SER A 29 4.38 1.53 10.64
N ILE A 30 3.59 2.36 9.95
CA ILE A 30 3.61 2.48 8.48
C ILE A 30 4.68 3.46 7.97
N GLY A 31 5.35 4.19 8.88
CA GLY A 31 6.42 5.12 8.55
C GLY A 31 5.96 6.49 8.03
N LEU A 32 4.69 6.87 8.25
CA LEU A 32 4.17 8.16 7.79
C LEU A 32 4.65 9.29 8.69
N THR A 33 5.28 10.30 8.11
CA THR A 33 5.80 11.48 8.82
C THR A 33 4.67 12.29 9.47
N GLN A 34 4.95 12.85 10.66
CA GLN A 34 3.92 13.47 11.51
C GLN A 34 3.25 14.69 10.87
N ASN A 35 3.95 15.42 10.00
CA ASN A 35 3.39 16.57 9.30
C ASN A 35 2.27 16.16 8.31
N LYS A 36 2.31 14.95 7.75
CA LYS A 36 1.25 14.42 6.87
C LYS A 36 -0.02 14.00 7.61
N TRP A 37 0.02 13.84 8.93
CA TRP A 37 -1.11 13.28 9.68
C TRP A 37 -2.35 14.15 9.61
N LYS A 38 -2.19 15.49 9.60
CA LYS A 38 -3.32 16.43 9.50
C LYS A 38 -3.92 16.42 8.09
N THR A 39 -3.09 16.36 7.05
CA THR A 39 -3.53 16.19 5.66
C THR A 39 -4.29 14.89 5.48
N LEU A 40 -3.72 13.77 5.95
CA LEU A 40 -4.36 12.46 5.90
C LEU A 40 -5.72 12.46 6.61
N PHE A 41 -5.79 13.02 7.83
CA PHE A 41 -7.04 13.13 8.57
C PHE A 41 -8.11 13.89 7.78
N LYS A 42 -7.77 15.02 7.17
CA LYS A 42 -8.68 15.79 6.32
C LYS A 42 -9.16 14.99 5.11
N LYS A 43 -8.26 14.26 4.45
CA LYS A 43 -8.62 13.45 3.28
C LYS A 43 -9.55 12.30 3.66
N LEU A 44 -9.27 11.61 4.78
CA LEU A 44 -10.11 10.52 5.28
C LEU A 44 -11.50 11.00 5.70
N ASN A 45 -11.58 12.07 6.50
CA ASN A 45 -12.87 12.54 7.04
C ASN A 45 -13.81 13.11 5.96
N ASN A 46 -13.24 13.58 4.85
CA ASN A 46 -13.99 14.17 3.74
C ASN A 46 -14.02 13.27 2.49
N SER A 47 -13.50 12.05 2.57
CA SER A 47 -13.39 11.11 1.45
C SER A 47 -12.76 11.74 0.19
N ILE A 48 -11.64 12.44 0.36
CA ILE A 48 -10.94 13.13 -0.72
C ILE A 48 -9.97 12.16 -1.40
N PHE A 49 -10.26 11.82 -2.65
CA PHE A 49 -9.43 11.00 -3.53
C PHE A 49 -8.83 11.88 -4.63
N ASP A 50 -7.69 12.50 -4.33
CA ASP A 50 -7.04 13.52 -5.16
C ASP A 50 -5.79 13.02 -5.89
N ALA A 51 -5.53 11.70 -5.90
CA ALA A 51 -4.44 11.12 -6.68
C ALA A 51 -4.49 11.52 -8.17
N GLY A 52 -5.70 11.70 -8.72
CA GLY A 52 -5.88 12.15 -10.10
C GLY A 52 -5.31 13.53 -10.41
N ASP A 53 -5.07 14.38 -9.42
CA ASP A 53 -4.53 15.74 -9.62
C ASP A 53 -3.02 15.72 -9.86
N ASP A 54 -2.32 14.80 -9.19
CA ASP A 54 -0.86 14.70 -9.15
C ASP A 54 -0.28 13.53 -9.96
N PHE A 55 -1.11 12.60 -10.40
CA PHE A 55 -0.69 11.44 -11.19
C PHE A 55 -1.41 11.36 -12.55
N MET A 56 -0.76 10.72 -13.51
CA MET A 56 -1.31 10.40 -14.82
C MET A 56 -0.98 8.97 -15.23
N TYR A 57 -1.79 8.43 -16.15
CA TYR A 57 -1.45 7.19 -16.84
C TYR A 57 -0.62 7.48 -18.09
N SER A 58 0.38 6.65 -18.38
CA SER A 58 1.01 6.58 -19.70
C SER A 58 1.21 5.12 -20.11
N GLN A 59 1.25 4.87 -21.42
CA GLN A 59 1.56 3.56 -21.98
C GLN A 59 3.01 3.54 -22.42
N GLU A 60 3.73 2.46 -22.13
CA GLU A 60 4.99 2.19 -22.83
C GLU A 60 4.65 1.79 -24.28
N GLU A 61 5.24 2.52 -25.24
CA GLU A 61 5.17 2.13 -26.66
C GLU A 61 6.09 0.93 -26.87
N ASP A 62 5.60 -0.29 -26.59
CA ASP A 62 6.29 -1.48 -27.05
C ASP A 62 6.11 -1.58 -28.58
N SER A 63 7.20 -1.31 -29.27
CA SER A 63 7.40 -1.55 -30.70
C SER A 63 7.09 -3.01 -31.06
N ASP A 64 6.20 -3.15 -32.05
CA ASP A 64 6.00 -4.28 -32.98
C ASP A 64 4.89 -5.34 -32.76
N ASP A 65 4.11 -5.34 -31.67
CA ASP A 65 2.97 -6.26 -31.56
C ASP A 65 1.61 -5.53 -31.50
N GLN A 66 1.03 -5.31 -32.69
CA GLN A 66 -0.39 -5.00 -32.86
C GLN A 66 -1.27 -6.21 -32.51
N GLU A 67 -1.37 -6.61 -31.25
CA GLU A 67 -2.52 -7.39 -30.81
C GLU A 67 -2.73 -7.28 -29.29
N ILE A 68 -3.87 -6.68 -28.94
CA ILE A 68 -4.44 -6.45 -27.61
C ILE A 68 -3.94 -5.15 -26.93
N LEU A 69 -4.80 -4.12 -26.98
CA LEU A 69 -4.87 -3.02 -26.00
C LEU A 69 -5.17 -3.62 -24.63
N SER A 70 -4.17 -4.27 -24.04
CA SER A 70 -4.30 -4.82 -22.72
C SER A 70 -4.10 -3.66 -21.75
N CYS A 71 -5.04 -3.50 -20.83
CA CYS A 71 -4.92 -2.56 -19.71
C CYS A 71 -3.66 -2.83 -18.83
N THR A 72 -2.82 -3.81 -19.19
CA THR A 72 -1.58 -4.21 -18.55
C THR A 72 -0.38 -3.32 -18.82
N ASN A 73 -0.40 -2.48 -19.87
CA ASN A 73 0.77 -1.67 -20.25
C ASN A 73 0.64 -0.21 -19.81
N LEU A 74 -0.32 0.09 -18.93
CA LEU A 74 -0.45 1.43 -18.36
C LEU A 74 0.33 1.48 -17.06
N HIS A 75 1.20 2.48 -16.98
CA HIS A 75 2.00 2.82 -15.81
C HIS A 75 1.53 4.18 -15.28
N VAL A 76 1.83 4.44 -14.01
CA VAL A 76 1.48 5.70 -13.35
C VAL A 76 2.72 6.59 -13.28
N TYR A 77 2.57 7.86 -13.63
CA TYR A 77 3.64 8.86 -13.61
C TYR A 77 3.22 10.10 -12.83
N THR A 78 4.19 10.78 -12.22
CA THR A 78 3.99 12.04 -11.51
C THR A 78 3.74 13.20 -12.49
N LYS A 79 2.83 14.11 -12.14
CA LYS A 79 2.59 15.38 -12.86
C LYS A 79 3.47 16.51 -12.34
N SER A 80 3.87 16.41 -11.08
CA SER A 80 4.59 17.41 -10.29
C SER A 80 5.78 16.74 -9.60
N SER A 81 6.80 17.53 -9.26
CA SER A 81 7.88 17.06 -8.38
C SER A 81 7.35 16.94 -6.95
N MET A 82 7.78 15.90 -6.23
CA MET A 82 7.31 15.61 -4.89
C MET A 82 8.47 15.27 -3.96
N GLU A 83 8.45 15.83 -2.76
CA GLU A 83 9.42 15.53 -1.70
C GLU A 83 8.79 14.64 -0.61
N PRO A 84 9.50 13.64 -0.07
CA PRO A 84 8.97 12.76 0.99
C PRO A 84 8.59 13.51 2.26
N GLU A 85 9.17 14.68 2.50
CA GLU A 85 8.88 15.52 3.64
C GLU A 85 7.66 16.43 3.41
N ASP A 86 7.17 16.61 2.20
CA ASP A 86 6.05 17.53 1.92
C ASP A 86 4.72 17.04 2.54
N GLU A 87 4.03 17.88 3.28
CA GLU A 87 2.79 17.51 3.98
C GLU A 87 1.60 17.23 3.05
N GLU A 88 1.64 17.67 1.79
CA GLU A 88 0.54 17.49 0.83
C GLU A 88 0.56 16.10 0.17
N HIS A 89 1.74 15.48 0.05
CA HIS A 89 1.94 14.23 -0.68
C HIS A 89 1.60 12.99 0.15
N VAL A 90 0.31 12.81 0.42
CA VAL A 90 -0.30 11.57 0.94
C VAL A 90 -1.65 11.35 0.27
N TYR A 91 -1.85 10.22 -0.39
CA TYR A 91 -3.00 9.98 -1.26
C TYR A 91 -3.78 8.74 -0.81
N LEU A 92 -5.10 8.81 -0.90
CA LEU A 92 -5.99 7.68 -0.65
C LEU A 92 -6.18 6.87 -1.93
N ILE A 93 -6.00 5.56 -1.83
CA ILE A 93 -6.29 4.58 -2.87
C ILE A 93 -7.29 3.58 -2.29
N ASP A 94 -8.32 3.27 -3.06
CA ASP A 94 -9.36 2.36 -2.63
C ASP A 94 -8.95 0.90 -2.81
N HIS A 95 -9.58 0.04 -1.99
CA HIS A 95 -9.51 -1.40 -2.13
C HIS A 95 -10.76 -1.89 -2.88
N ALA A 96 -10.81 -1.70 -4.20
CA ALA A 96 -11.89 -2.26 -5.00
C ALA A 96 -11.61 -3.74 -5.35
N TRP A 97 -12.51 -4.65 -4.96
CA TRP A 97 -12.37 -6.10 -5.14
C TRP A 97 -12.76 -6.64 -6.54
N THR A 98 -12.68 -5.85 -7.60
CA THR A 98 -13.02 -6.32 -8.95
C THR A 98 -11.76 -6.74 -9.74
N TYR A 99 -11.55 -8.04 -9.90
CA TYR A 99 -10.41 -8.59 -10.64
C TYR A 99 -10.78 -9.86 -11.44
N THR A 100 -9.99 -10.17 -12.47
CA THR A 100 -9.99 -11.47 -13.14
C THR A 100 -8.97 -12.39 -12.47
N VAL A 101 -9.13 -13.72 -12.57
CA VAL A 101 -8.19 -14.69 -11.95
C VAL A 101 -6.74 -14.45 -12.40
N ASP A 102 -6.54 -14.05 -13.65
CA ASP A 102 -5.23 -13.72 -14.19
C ASP A 102 -4.68 -12.41 -13.60
N GLY A 103 -5.50 -11.36 -13.56
CA GLY A 103 -5.16 -10.09 -12.91
C GLY A 103 -4.90 -10.24 -11.41
N ALA A 104 -5.55 -11.20 -10.74
CA ALA A 104 -5.39 -11.44 -9.31
C ALA A 104 -3.94 -11.73 -8.91
N LYS A 105 -3.21 -12.48 -9.75
CA LYS A 105 -1.79 -12.80 -9.50
C LYS A 105 -0.92 -11.56 -9.65
N ARG A 106 -1.17 -10.77 -10.68
CA ARG A 106 -0.39 -9.59 -11.04
C ARG A 106 -0.58 -8.44 -10.05
N TYR A 107 -1.83 -8.12 -9.72
CA TYR A 107 -2.21 -6.99 -8.86
C TYR A 107 -2.31 -7.35 -7.38
N ASN A 108 -1.95 -8.60 -7.04
CA ASN A 108 -1.92 -9.01 -5.65
C ASN A 108 -0.99 -8.09 -4.86
N ASN A 109 -1.29 -7.88 -3.60
CA ASN A 109 -0.44 -7.19 -2.67
C ASN A 109 -0.56 -7.86 -1.33
N SER A 110 0.45 -7.66 -0.47
CA SER A 110 0.35 -8.16 0.90
C SER A 110 0.94 -7.21 1.91
N TYR A 111 0.35 -7.25 3.10
CA TYR A 111 0.86 -6.62 4.29
C TYR A 111 0.83 -7.61 5.45
N VAL A 112 1.58 -7.27 6.50
CA VAL A 112 1.71 -8.08 7.69
C VAL A 112 1.06 -7.34 8.85
N LEU A 113 0.06 -7.96 9.46
CA LEU A 113 -0.52 -7.52 10.72
C LEU A 113 0.16 -8.26 11.86
N GLN A 114 0.57 -7.53 12.89
CA GLN A 114 0.99 -8.13 14.14
C GLN A 114 -0.25 -8.48 14.97
N ASN A 115 -0.29 -9.70 15.49
CA ASN A 115 -1.36 -10.11 16.39
C ASN A 115 -1.19 -9.39 17.74
N ALA A 116 -2.21 -8.62 18.14
CA ALA A 116 -2.20 -7.91 19.41
C ALA A 116 -2.13 -8.84 20.63
N ASN A 117 -2.63 -10.08 20.51
CA ASN A 117 -2.73 -11.03 21.61
C ASN A 117 -1.52 -11.98 21.72
N GLN A 118 -0.61 -11.98 20.74
CA GLN A 118 0.53 -12.88 20.72
C GLN A 118 1.75 -12.19 20.11
N ALA A 119 2.68 -11.77 20.97
CA ALA A 119 3.94 -11.17 20.55
C ALA A 119 4.71 -12.14 19.61
N GLY A 120 5.22 -11.62 18.50
CA GLY A 120 5.92 -12.41 17.47
C GLY A 120 5.01 -13.16 16.50
N SER A 121 3.69 -13.15 16.69
CA SER A 121 2.72 -13.73 15.76
C SER A 121 2.28 -12.71 14.73
N PHE A 122 2.41 -13.07 13.46
CA PHE A 122 2.16 -12.20 12.32
C PHE A 122 1.21 -12.88 11.33
N THR A 123 0.18 -12.16 10.91
CA THR A 123 -0.74 -12.61 9.86
C THR A 123 -0.47 -11.83 8.59
N ARG A 124 -0.19 -12.55 7.49
CA ARG A 124 -0.08 -11.93 6.17
C ARG A 124 -1.46 -11.87 5.52
N CYS A 125 -1.92 -10.67 5.26
CA CYS A 125 -3.17 -10.41 4.54
C CYS A 125 -2.84 -10.07 3.09
N TRP A 126 -3.56 -10.70 2.16
CA TRP A 126 -3.45 -10.44 0.72
C TRP A 126 -4.63 -9.60 0.26
N PHE A 127 -4.40 -8.68 -0.68
CA PHE A 127 -5.42 -7.77 -1.17
C PHE A 127 -5.11 -7.33 -2.60
N ILE A 128 -6.11 -6.80 -3.29
CA ILE A 128 -5.98 -6.18 -4.61
C ILE A 128 -6.52 -4.75 -4.48
N MET A 129 -5.84 -3.82 -5.16
CA MET A 129 -6.19 -2.39 -5.14
C MET A 129 -7.19 -2.06 -6.25
N ASP A 130 -7.72 -0.84 -6.22
CA ASP A 130 -8.54 -0.29 -7.30
C ASP A 130 -7.81 -0.20 -8.65
N GLU A 131 -8.49 0.39 -9.64
CA GLU A 131 -7.95 0.61 -10.98
C GLU A 131 -6.61 1.36 -10.94
N PHE A 132 -6.52 2.42 -10.14
CA PHE A 132 -5.34 3.27 -10.07
C PHE A 132 -4.16 2.54 -9.40
N GLY A 133 -4.38 2.00 -8.20
CA GLY A 133 -3.36 1.28 -7.44
C GLY A 133 -2.83 0.06 -8.19
N SER A 134 -3.67 -0.63 -8.95
CA SER A 134 -3.26 -1.78 -9.77
C SER A 134 -2.32 -1.43 -10.94
N ARG A 135 -2.22 -0.15 -11.33
CA ARG A 135 -1.26 0.33 -12.36
C ARG A 135 0.07 0.82 -11.77
N ILE A 136 0.19 0.84 -10.45
CA ILE A 136 1.45 1.13 -9.78
C ILE A 136 2.29 -0.14 -9.80
N HIS A 137 3.38 -0.10 -10.56
CA HIS A 137 4.23 -1.26 -10.77
C HIS A 137 5.24 -1.45 -9.65
N ARG A 138 5.85 -2.64 -9.65
CA ARG A 138 6.81 -3.07 -8.64
C ARG A 138 8.22 -2.66 -9.03
N SER A 139 9.00 -2.20 -8.06
CA SER A 139 10.44 -1.97 -8.21
C SER A 139 11.18 -2.44 -6.95
N GLU A 140 12.41 -2.93 -7.12
CA GLU A 140 13.33 -3.18 -6.00
C GLU A 140 13.92 -1.86 -5.45
N GLU A 141 13.87 -0.78 -6.25
CA GLU A 141 14.20 0.60 -5.87
C GLU A 141 12.95 1.47 -6.06
N PRO A 142 11.97 1.38 -5.14
CA PRO A 142 10.67 2.02 -5.33
C PRO A 142 10.71 3.53 -5.10
N THR A 143 9.97 4.26 -5.93
CA THR A 143 9.79 5.72 -5.78
C THR A 143 8.75 6.09 -4.72
N PHE A 144 7.76 5.22 -4.49
CA PHE A 144 6.67 5.44 -3.54
C PHE A 144 6.49 4.29 -2.55
N SER A 145 5.89 4.62 -1.41
CA SER A 145 5.39 3.68 -0.41
C SER A 145 3.88 3.59 -0.48
N ILE A 146 3.37 2.36 -0.41
CA ILE A 146 1.94 2.08 -0.45
C ILE A 146 1.49 1.10 0.64
N VAL A 147 0.89 1.63 1.69
CA VAL A 147 0.66 0.91 2.95
C VAL A 147 -0.83 0.80 3.24
N PRO A 148 -1.29 -0.31 3.83
CA PRO A 148 -2.66 -0.39 4.34
C PRO A 148 -2.83 0.55 5.54
N PHE A 149 -4.01 1.13 5.65
CA PHE A 149 -4.42 1.95 6.79
C PHE A 149 -5.88 1.67 7.14
N PHE A 150 -6.13 1.23 8.37
CA PHE A 150 -7.49 1.08 8.89
C PHE A 150 -7.91 2.38 9.55
N PHE A 151 -8.95 3.00 9.01
CA PHE A 151 -9.51 4.22 9.58
C PHE A 151 -10.73 3.89 10.44
N CYS A 152 -10.65 4.20 11.75
CA CYS A 152 -11.74 3.88 12.67
C CYS A 152 -13.02 4.71 12.43
N GLY A 153 -12.92 5.86 11.77
CA GLY A 153 -14.05 6.78 11.57
C GLY A 153 -15.19 6.17 10.77
N ASP A 154 -14.88 5.57 9.63
CA ASP A 154 -15.81 4.83 8.77
C ASP A 154 -15.69 3.30 8.88
N LYS A 155 -14.66 2.81 9.61
CA LYS A 155 -14.34 1.38 9.77
C LYS A 155 -13.95 0.72 8.46
N MET A 156 -13.27 1.46 7.58
CA MET A 156 -12.76 0.98 6.30
C MET A 156 -11.24 0.86 6.28
N MET A 157 -10.76 0.07 5.32
CA MET A 157 -9.34 -0.04 4.98
C MET A 157 -9.05 0.80 3.75
N TYR A 158 -7.99 1.60 3.81
CA TYR A 158 -7.45 2.41 2.72
C TYR A 158 -6.03 1.98 2.38
N SER A 159 -5.62 2.13 1.13
CA SER A 159 -4.20 2.11 0.77
C SER A 159 -3.70 3.55 0.72
N LEU A 160 -2.67 3.86 1.50
CA LEU A 160 -2.04 5.17 1.50
C LEU A 160 -0.82 5.14 0.59
N LEU A 161 -0.80 6.00 -0.42
CA LEU A 161 0.35 6.22 -1.29
C LEU A 161 1.07 7.52 -0.89
N PHE A 162 2.38 7.47 -0.74
CA PHE A 162 3.21 8.66 -0.49
C PHE A 162 4.64 8.45 -1.00
N PRO A 163 5.37 9.52 -1.38
CA PRO A 163 6.74 9.40 -1.88
C PRO A 163 7.66 8.75 -0.84
N ALA A 164 8.44 7.77 -1.28
CA ALA A 164 9.49 7.16 -0.46
C ALA A 164 10.84 7.88 -0.65
N VAL A 165 11.03 8.48 -1.81
CA VAL A 165 12.16 9.32 -2.20
C VAL A 165 11.66 10.58 -2.91
N SER A 166 12.53 11.58 -3.05
CA SER A 166 12.27 12.76 -3.88
C SER A 166 12.11 12.32 -5.34
N VAL A 167 11.05 12.81 -5.99
CA VAL A 167 10.73 12.48 -7.37
C VAL A 167 10.50 13.73 -8.19
N SER A 168 10.92 13.70 -9.46
CA SER A 168 10.66 14.77 -10.43
C SER A 168 9.32 14.55 -11.15
N ALA A 169 8.76 15.61 -11.71
CA ALA A 169 7.63 15.49 -12.63
C ALA A 169 7.98 14.59 -13.83
N GLY A 170 7.09 13.65 -14.16
CA GLY A 170 7.27 12.68 -15.24
C GLY A 170 8.00 11.41 -14.82
N GLU A 171 8.34 11.23 -13.54
CA GLU A 171 8.92 9.99 -13.03
C GLU A 171 7.84 8.94 -12.76
N GLU A 172 8.21 7.67 -12.95
CA GLU A 172 7.29 6.55 -12.73
C GLU A 172 7.04 6.33 -11.22
N VAL A 173 5.77 6.10 -10.90
CA VAL A 173 5.32 5.71 -9.57
C VAL A 173 5.46 4.20 -9.43
N THR A 174 6.41 3.75 -8.61
CA THR A 174 6.70 2.34 -8.36
C THR A 174 6.73 2.03 -6.87
N CYS A 175 6.48 0.77 -6.51
CA CYS A 175 6.31 0.35 -5.12
C CYS A 175 7.04 -0.95 -4.78
N GLY A 176 7.56 -1.03 -3.55
CA GLY A 176 8.38 -2.14 -3.07
C GLY A 176 7.56 -3.34 -2.59
N TYR A 177 7.00 -4.10 -3.52
CA TYR A 177 6.29 -5.36 -3.25
C TYR A 177 7.12 -6.59 -3.64
N PRO A 178 6.78 -7.79 -3.10
CA PRO A 178 6.00 -8.01 -1.89
C PRO A 178 6.76 -7.48 -0.66
N ARG A 179 6.03 -7.09 0.39
CA ARG A 179 6.68 -6.68 1.66
C ARG A 179 7.34 -7.89 2.31
N LEU A 180 8.68 -7.94 2.26
CA LEU A 180 9.50 -9.00 2.85
C LEU A 180 9.80 -8.78 4.34
N LYS A 181 9.20 -7.76 4.96
CA LYS A 181 9.29 -7.57 6.42
C LYS A 181 8.80 -8.84 7.11
N ASN A 182 9.61 -9.36 8.03
CA ASN A 182 9.44 -10.64 8.74
C ASN A 182 9.68 -11.91 7.90
N ALA A 183 10.19 -11.80 6.68
CA ALA A 183 10.71 -12.95 5.92
C ALA A 183 12.17 -13.19 6.32
N SER A 184 12.39 -14.14 7.23
CA SER A 184 13.71 -14.46 7.79
C SER A 184 14.57 -15.30 6.86
N SER A 185 13.96 -16.21 6.10
CA SER A 185 14.67 -17.15 5.22
C SER A 185 14.57 -16.74 3.74
N GLU A 186 15.58 -17.09 2.94
CA GLU A 186 15.57 -16.81 1.51
C GLU A 186 14.48 -17.60 0.79
N GLU A 187 14.19 -18.82 1.24
CA GLU A 187 13.09 -19.66 0.75
C GLU A 187 11.74 -18.98 0.96
N MET A 188 11.52 -18.35 2.13
CA MET A 188 10.30 -17.59 2.40
C MET A 188 10.20 -16.37 1.48
N LYS A 189 11.30 -15.67 1.22
CA LYS A 189 11.31 -14.55 0.27
C LYS A 189 10.97 -15.02 -1.15
N MET A 190 11.54 -16.14 -1.59
CA MET A 190 11.24 -16.75 -2.89
C MET A 190 9.77 -17.17 -2.99
N ALA A 191 9.24 -17.85 -1.98
CA ALA A 191 7.83 -18.25 -1.92
C ALA A 191 6.89 -17.04 -1.94
N LEU A 192 7.25 -15.94 -1.25
CA LEU A 192 6.47 -14.71 -1.26
C LEU A 192 6.50 -14.00 -2.62
N LYS A 193 7.60 -14.10 -3.38
CA LYS A 193 7.71 -13.55 -4.74
C LYS A 193 7.05 -14.42 -5.82
N TYR A 194 6.69 -15.67 -5.50
CA TYR A 194 6.15 -16.65 -6.45
C TYR A 194 5.01 -16.16 -7.36
N PRO A 195 4.04 -15.33 -6.90
CA PRO A 195 2.99 -14.83 -7.78
C PRO A 195 3.50 -14.04 -9.00
N TRP A 196 4.68 -13.42 -8.90
CA TRP A 196 5.29 -12.59 -9.95
C TRP A 196 6.58 -13.17 -10.52
N GLU A 197 7.31 -13.93 -9.72
CA GLU A 197 8.55 -14.60 -10.11
C GLU A 197 8.41 -16.09 -9.80
N PRO A 198 7.69 -16.86 -10.65
CA PRO A 198 7.54 -18.29 -10.43
C PRO A 198 8.90 -18.96 -10.38
N ARG A 199 9.17 -19.68 -9.30
CA ARG A 199 10.38 -20.48 -9.13
C ARG A 199 10.02 -21.88 -8.72
N ASP A 200 10.78 -22.84 -9.21
CA ASP A 200 10.69 -24.21 -8.72
C ASP A 200 11.28 -24.27 -7.30
N LEU A 201 10.46 -24.70 -6.35
CA LEU A 201 10.83 -24.92 -4.95
C LEU A 201 10.75 -26.40 -4.59
N SER A 202 10.65 -27.30 -5.58
CA SER A 202 10.53 -28.75 -5.36
C SER A 202 11.75 -29.36 -4.67
N ASP A 203 12.91 -28.71 -4.78
CA ASP A 203 14.16 -29.12 -4.14
C ASP A 203 14.22 -28.74 -2.64
N ILE A 204 13.26 -27.95 -2.15
CA ILE A 204 13.20 -27.52 -0.75
C ILE A 204 12.45 -28.58 0.06
N ASP A 205 13.05 -29.05 1.15
CA ASP A 205 12.37 -29.97 2.07
C ASP A 205 11.28 -29.23 2.86
N PHE A 206 10.06 -29.78 2.84
CA PHE A 206 8.90 -29.26 3.55
C PHE A 206 8.64 -29.99 4.87
N SER A 207 9.57 -30.84 5.33
CA SER A 207 9.44 -31.57 6.58
C SER A 207 9.44 -30.62 7.79
N GLN A 208 8.35 -30.64 8.55
CA GLN A 208 8.27 -29.92 9.83
C GLN A 208 8.93 -30.78 10.91
N SER A 209 10.05 -30.32 11.46
CA SER A 209 10.66 -30.93 12.64
C SER A 209 9.95 -30.44 13.91
N GLU A 210 9.81 -31.34 14.89
CA GLU A 210 9.28 -30.97 16.20
C GLU A 210 10.25 -29.95 16.85
N PRO A 211 9.76 -28.79 17.31
CA PRO A 211 10.61 -27.81 17.97
C PRO A 211 11.21 -28.39 19.26
N ASP A 212 12.34 -27.84 19.69
CA ASP A 212 12.99 -28.27 20.93
C ASP A 212 12.13 -27.99 22.17
N LEU A 213 12.49 -28.62 23.29
CA LEU A 213 11.78 -28.42 24.56
C LEU A 213 11.89 -26.96 25.05
N ASP A 214 12.96 -26.25 24.67
CA ASP A 214 13.18 -24.84 25.02
C ASP A 214 12.16 -23.91 24.35
N TYR A 215 11.60 -24.28 23.20
CA TYR A 215 10.48 -23.57 22.57
C TYR A 215 9.21 -23.53 23.44
N PHE A 216 9.01 -24.52 24.33
CA PHE A 216 7.81 -24.66 25.16
C PHE A 216 7.98 -24.15 26.60
N MET A 217 9.19 -23.73 26.99
CA MET A 217 9.53 -23.25 28.34
C MET A 217 9.63 -21.72 28.39
#